data_AF-A0A1V9X3T2-F1
#
_entry.id   AF-A0A1V9X3T2-F1
#
_cell.length_a   1.000
_cell.length_b   1.000
_cell.length_c   1.000
_cell.angle_alpha   90.00
_cell.angle_beta   90.00
_cell.angle_gamma   90.00
#
_symmetry.space_group_name_H-M   'P 1'
#
loop_
_entity.id
_entity.type
_entity.pdbx_description
1 polymer ?
#
loop_
_entity_poly.entity_id
_entity_poly.type
_entity_poly.pdbx_seq_one_letter_code
_entity_poly.pdbx_strand_id
1 'polypeptide(L)'
;MATGTPVSSGSKKKQPKSDFIRCEQCSIVLLSKDRAKHQHGTDGFLWQSQEETDENQKLDNTDYDFIADGTLFGTVRELQSNDELLGDLSMCLQRQILFMSPFTLQMTDIAVNDYVVVSNAQGHTFLRIAWSHISAPLMTVCPLLPCKELPTASRLQIKRFKGKLVNASVVELEQLHGLEISQEIQSLVLDRLRRVYDSTTVHPGEELRCDHYCEWYSFRVEHAKSEISDIEESITA
;
A
#
# COMPACT_ATOMS: atom_id res chain seq x y z
N MET A 1 -56.31 44.16 -16.76
CA MET A 1 -55.98 42.92 -17.48
C MET A 1 -54.47 42.80 -17.49
N ALA A 2 -53.94 41.78 -16.80
CA ALA A 2 -52.50 41.56 -16.63
C ALA A 2 -52.02 40.55 -17.69
N THR A 3 -50.95 40.88 -18.40
CA THR A 3 -50.16 39.93 -19.19
C THR A 3 -48.70 40.07 -18.75
N GLY A 4 -48.37 39.39 -17.65
CA GLY A 4 -46.99 39.16 -17.23
C GLY A 4 -46.49 37.88 -17.88
N THR A 5 -45.54 38.01 -18.80
CA THR A 5 -44.71 36.92 -19.29
C THR A 5 -43.67 36.55 -18.22
N PRO A 6 -43.55 35.29 -17.77
CA PRO A 6 -42.42 34.89 -16.95
C PRO A 6 -41.24 34.56 -17.85
N VAL A 7 -40.20 35.39 -17.81
CA VAL A 7 -38.87 35.02 -18.31
C VAL A 7 -38.27 34.06 -17.29
N SER A 8 -38.38 32.77 -17.57
CA SER A 8 -37.67 31.71 -16.86
C SER A 8 -36.18 31.78 -17.20
N SER A 9 -35.41 32.58 -16.46
CA SER A 9 -33.95 32.50 -16.44
C SER A 9 -33.53 31.27 -15.62
N GLY A 10 -33.63 30.10 -16.24
CA GLY A 10 -33.02 28.88 -15.75
C GLY A 10 -31.51 29.03 -15.74
N SER A 11 -30.96 29.53 -14.63
CA SER A 11 -29.54 29.46 -14.33
C SER A 11 -29.20 27.99 -14.13
N LYS A 12 -28.80 27.30 -15.22
CA LYS A 12 -28.09 26.03 -15.13
C LYS A 12 -26.86 26.28 -14.28
N LYS A 13 -26.92 25.93 -12.99
CA LYS A 13 -25.76 25.85 -12.11
C LYS A 13 -24.74 25.00 -12.85
N LYS A 14 -23.68 25.63 -13.36
CA LYS A 14 -22.50 24.94 -13.88
C LYS A 14 -21.98 24.12 -12.70
N GLN A 15 -22.29 22.82 -12.70
CA GLN A 15 -21.61 21.90 -11.79
C GLN A 15 -20.12 22.03 -12.10
N PRO A 16 -19.26 22.17 -11.07
CA PRO A 16 -17.83 22.16 -11.29
C PRO A 16 -17.49 20.88 -12.06
N LYS A 17 -16.83 21.01 -13.21
CA LYS A 17 -16.26 19.86 -13.91
C LYS A 17 -15.26 19.25 -12.93
N SER A 18 -15.68 18.19 -12.25
CA SER A 18 -14.76 17.35 -11.50
C SER A 18 -13.75 16.81 -12.50
N ASP A 19 -12.46 17.04 -12.27
CA ASP A 19 -11.40 16.40 -13.05
C ASP A 19 -11.49 14.88 -12.96
N PHE A 20 -12.22 14.38 -11.95
CA PHE A 20 -12.45 12.98 -11.69
C PHE A 20 -13.78 12.47 -12.26
N ILE A 21 -13.73 11.33 -12.95
CA ILE A 21 -14.87 10.59 -13.52
C ILE A 21 -14.91 9.21 -12.86
N ARG A 22 -16.10 8.72 -12.48
CA ARG A 22 -16.29 7.34 -12.03
C ARG A 22 -16.55 6.43 -13.22
N CYS A 23 -15.78 5.35 -13.36
CA CYS A 23 -16.03 4.30 -14.33
C CYS A 23 -17.30 3.53 -13.96
N GLU A 24 -18.20 3.34 -14.91
CA GLU A 24 -19.48 2.67 -14.69
C GLU A 24 -19.32 1.14 -14.59
N GLN A 25 -18.30 0.56 -15.23
CA GLN A 25 -18.05 -0.89 -15.22
C GLN A 25 -17.46 -1.38 -13.89
N CYS A 26 -16.46 -0.66 -13.34
CA CYS A 26 -15.74 -1.09 -12.15
C CYS A 26 -15.91 -0.15 -10.95
N SER A 27 -16.74 0.91 -11.07
CA SER A 27 -16.98 1.90 -10.01
C SER A 27 -15.77 2.75 -9.58
N ILE A 28 -14.63 2.67 -10.26
CA ILE A 28 -13.39 3.36 -9.90
C ILE A 28 -13.39 4.82 -10.34
N VAL A 29 -12.84 5.71 -9.52
CA VAL A 29 -12.68 7.15 -9.81
C VAL A 29 -11.32 7.42 -10.47
N LEU A 30 -11.33 8.09 -11.62
CA LEU A 30 -10.19 8.28 -12.54
C LEU A 30 -10.10 9.74 -12.98
N LEU A 31 -8.93 10.19 -13.45
CA LEU A 31 -8.84 11.49 -14.14
C LEU A 31 -9.52 11.43 -15.51
N SER A 32 -10.13 12.54 -15.91
CA SER A 32 -10.86 12.65 -17.19
C SER A 32 -9.98 12.32 -18.41
N LYS A 33 -8.69 12.68 -18.35
CA LYS A 33 -7.70 12.39 -19.40
C LYS A 33 -7.35 10.90 -19.52
N ASP A 34 -7.55 10.14 -18.45
CA ASP A 34 -7.16 8.75 -18.32
C ASP A 34 -8.32 7.78 -18.61
N ARG A 35 -9.53 8.32 -18.83
CA ARG A 35 -10.75 7.54 -19.10
C ARG A 35 -10.60 6.61 -20.29
N ALA A 36 -10.11 7.11 -21.42
CA ALA A 36 -9.99 6.30 -22.65
C ALA A 36 -9.01 5.14 -22.46
N LYS A 37 -7.87 5.40 -21.80
CA LYS A 37 -6.87 4.39 -21.44
C LYS A 37 -7.48 3.31 -20.53
N HIS A 38 -8.21 3.74 -19.50
CA HIS A 38 -8.86 2.82 -18.55
C HIS A 38 -9.92 1.94 -19.20
N GLN A 39 -10.75 2.48 -20.09
CA GLN A 39 -11.81 1.73 -20.76
C GLN A 39 -11.27 0.58 -21.63
N HIS A 40 -10.08 0.75 -22.23
CA HIS A 40 -9.44 -0.34 -22.99
C HIS A 40 -8.98 -1.50 -22.09
N GLY A 41 -8.65 -1.24 -20.82
CA GLY A 41 -8.25 -2.28 -19.86
C GLY A 41 -9.43 -2.97 -19.17
N THR A 42 -10.57 -2.29 -19.01
CA THR A 42 -11.77 -2.84 -18.36
C THR A 42 -12.62 -3.75 -19.25
N ASP A 43 -12.47 -3.69 -20.57
CA ASP A 43 -13.24 -4.57 -21.47
C ASP A 43 -12.86 -6.06 -21.33
N GLY A 44 -11.72 -6.37 -20.68
CA GLY A 44 -11.30 -7.72 -20.27
C GLY A 44 -11.73 -8.12 -18.86
N PHE A 45 -12.45 -7.29 -18.11
CA PHE A 45 -12.75 -7.48 -16.68
C PHE A 45 -13.92 -8.44 -16.39
N LEU A 46 -14.19 -9.37 -17.30
CA LEU A 46 -15.00 -10.55 -17.04
C LEU A 46 -14.05 -11.66 -16.63
N TRP A 47 -13.89 -11.86 -15.32
CA TRP A 47 -13.36 -13.06 -14.65
C TRP A 47 -12.93 -14.20 -15.61
N GLN A 48 -11.76 -14.07 -16.24
CA GLN A 48 -11.15 -15.22 -16.86
C GLN A 48 -10.28 -15.88 -15.81
N SER A 49 -10.82 -17.00 -15.34
CA SER A 49 -10.13 -18.10 -14.70
C SER A 49 -8.74 -18.31 -15.28
N GLN A 50 -7.83 -18.77 -14.42
CA GLN A 50 -6.60 -19.45 -14.80
C GLN A 50 -6.81 -20.30 -16.06
N GLU A 51 -5.77 -20.32 -16.92
CA GLU A 51 -5.66 -21.03 -18.21
C GLU A 51 -6.01 -20.17 -19.44
N GLU A 52 -5.08 -19.30 -19.82
CA GLU A 52 -4.43 -19.28 -21.15
C GLU A 52 -3.55 -18.03 -21.25
N THR A 53 -2.25 -18.22 -21.01
CA THR A 53 -1.19 -17.27 -21.35
C THR A 53 -1.10 -17.17 -22.86
N ASP A 54 -1.75 -16.16 -23.43
CA ASP A 54 -1.34 -15.60 -24.71
C ASP A 54 -0.46 -14.38 -24.40
N GLU A 55 0.81 -14.42 -24.82
CA GLU A 55 1.85 -13.40 -24.58
C GLU A 55 1.51 -12.00 -25.16
N ASN A 56 0.30 -11.80 -25.67
CA ASN A 56 -0.16 -10.60 -26.36
C ASN A 56 -1.21 -9.76 -25.58
N GLN A 57 -1.54 -10.12 -24.34
CA GLN A 57 -2.31 -9.24 -23.43
C GLN A 57 -1.46 -8.71 -22.27
N LYS A 58 -0.21 -8.32 -22.54
CA LYS A 58 0.40 -7.27 -21.73
C LYS A 58 -0.51 -6.06 -21.91
N LEU A 59 -1.32 -5.72 -20.90
CA LEU A 59 -1.93 -4.40 -20.85
C LEU A 59 -0.79 -3.44 -21.16
N ASP A 60 -0.99 -2.67 -22.22
CA ASP A 60 -0.07 -1.65 -22.69
C ASP A 60 0.45 -0.94 -21.44
N ASN A 61 1.79 -0.90 -21.24
CA ASN A 61 2.44 -0.23 -20.12
C ASN A 61 2.07 1.26 -20.21
N THR A 62 0.86 1.59 -19.78
CA THR A 62 0.24 2.87 -20.05
C THR A 62 0.77 3.75 -18.95
N ASP A 63 1.68 4.66 -19.31
CA ASP A 63 2.16 5.69 -18.40
C ASP A 63 0.94 6.53 -17.96
N TYR A 64 0.47 6.25 -16.75
CA TYR A 64 -0.47 7.09 -16.03
C TYR A 64 0.35 8.03 -15.14
N ASP A 65 -0.07 9.27 -14.92
CA ASP A 65 0.70 10.19 -14.06
C ASP A 65 0.95 9.64 -12.64
N PHE A 66 0.10 8.73 -12.17
CA PHE A 66 0.20 8.10 -10.87
C PHE A 66 0.85 6.70 -10.93
N ILE A 67 1.20 6.18 -12.11
CA ILE A 67 1.98 4.94 -12.28
C ILE A 67 3.07 5.18 -13.32
N ALA A 68 4.33 5.13 -12.88
CA ALA A 68 5.49 5.19 -13.78
C ALA A 68 6.42 4.01 -13.47
N ASP A 69 6.92 3.33 -14.51
CA ASP A 69 7.87 2.20 -14.36
C ASP A 69 7.41 1.11 -13.37
N GLY A 70 6.12 0.75 -13.41
CA GLY A 70 5.51 -0.22 -12.49
C GLY A 70 5.45 0.24 -11.03
N THR A 71 5.66 1.54 -10.79
CA THR A 71 5.63 2.16 -9.47
C THR A 71 4.39 3.03 -9.34
N LEU A 72 3.56 2.74 -8.34
CA LEU A 72 2.41 3.56 -7.99
C LEU A 72 2.81 4.71 -7.07
N PHE A 73 2.33 5.91 -7.40
CA PHE A 73 2.35 7.09 -6.55
C PHE A 73 0.96 7.30 -5.95
N GLY A 74 0.73 6.67 -4.80
CA GLY A 74 -0.57 6.59 -4.13
C GLY A 74 -0.73 7.56 -2.97
N THR A 75 -1.98 7.80 -2.58
CA THR A 75 -2.35 8.54 -1.36
C THR A 75 -2.94 7.58 -0.33
N VAL A 76 -2.48 7.66 0.91
CA VAL A 76 -3.05 6.85 1.99
C VAL A 76 -4.48 7.29 2.29
N ARG A 77 -5.41 6.34 2.35
CA ARG A 77 -6.76 6.56 2.85
C ARG A 77 -7.21 5.44 3.77
N GLU A 78 -8.19 5.75 4.59
CA GLU A 78 -8.89 4.72 5.34
C GLU A 78 -9.86 3.99 4.42
N LEU A 79 -9.91 2.67 4.55
CA LEU A 79 -10.90 1.87 3.85
C LEU A 79 -12.28 2.12 4.50
N GLN A 80 -13.24 2.62 3.73
CA GLN A 80 -14.58 2.91 4.24
C GLN A 80 -15.47 1.67 4.40
N SER A 81 -14.97 0.50 3.99
CA SER A 81 -15.68 -0.77 3.99
C SER A 81 -15.25 -1.61 5.18
N ASN A 82 -16.20 -2.02 6.01
CA ASN A 82 -15.97 -3.02 7.06
C ASN A 82 -16.18 -4.41 6.46
N ASP A 83 -15.11 -5.03 5.96
CA ASP A 83 -15.14 -6.45 5.64
C ASP A 83 -14.82 -7.24 6.92
N GLU A 84 -15.82 -7.93 7.47
CA GLU A 84 -15.74 -8.62 8.77
C GLU A 84 -14.70 -9.75 8.76
N LEU A 85 -14.45 -10.37 7.60
CA LEU A 85 -13.50 -11.48 7.47
C LEU A 85 -12.04 -11.02 7.64
N LEU A 86 -11.75 -9.74 7.43
CA LEU A 86 -10.42 -9.17 7.65
C LEU A 86 -10.09 -9.06 9.14
N GLY A 87 -11.10 -9.03 10.01
CA GLY A 87 -10.93 -9.00 11.47
C GLY A 87 -10.36 -10.29 12.05
N ASP A 88 -10.53 -11.42 11.35
CA ASP A 88 -10.07 -12.74 11.80
C ASP A 88 -8.57 -12.99 11.54
N LEU A 89 -7.90 -12.10 10.79
CA LEU A 89 -6.47 -12.21 10.52
C LEU A 89 -5.64 -11.95 11.77
N SER A 90 -4.44 -12.53 11.86
CA SER A 90 -3.52 -12.23 12.97
C SER A 90 -3.14 -10.75 12.97
N MET A 91 -2.95 -10.15 14.16
CA MET A 91 -2.58 -8.73 14.27
C MET A 91 -1.30 -8.39 13.49
N CYS A 92 -0.34 -9.32 13.41
CA CYS A 92 0.90 -9.14 12.65
C CYS A 92 0.65 -9.09 11.14
N LEU A 93 -0.25 -9.92 10.63
CA LEU A 93 -0.64 -9.90 9.22
C LEU A 93 -1.47 -8.65 8.91
N GLN A 94 -2.40 -8.28 9.80
CA GLN A 94 -3.21 -7.07 9.64
C GLN A 94 -2.36 -5.79 9.51
N ARG A 95 -1.24 -5.71 10.23
CA ARG A 95 -0.30 -4.58 10.14
C ARG A 95 0.48 -4.52 8.81
N GLN A 96 0.63 -5.65 8.13
CA GLN A 96 1.40 -5.74 6.89
C GLN A 96 0.54 -5.58 5.64
N ILE A 97 -0.78 -5.81 5.73
CA ILE A 97 -1.68 -5.73 4.58
C ILE A 97 -1.89 -4.27 4.15
N LEU A 98 -1.72 -4.04 2.84
CA LEU A 98 -2.03 -2.80 2.15
C LEU A 98 -3.04 -3.07 1.05
N PHE A 99 -4.25 -2.56 1.21
CA PHE A 99 -5.28 -2.68 0.19
C PHE A 99 -5.04 -1.73 -0.97
N MET A 100 -5.22 -2.26 -2.16
CA MET A 100 -5.10 -1.56 -3.42
C MET A 100 -6.26 -1.97 -4.33
N SER A 101 -6.62 -1.10 -5.27
CA SER A 101 -7.62 -1.47 -6.26
C SER A 101 -7.07 -2.63 -7.12
N PRO A 102 -7.91 -3.61 -7.52
CA PRO A 102 -7.47 -4.70 -8.39
C PRO A 102 -6.82 -4.19 -9.69
N PHE A 103 -7.31 -3.07 -10.22
CA PHE A 103 -6.76 -2.43 -11.41
C PHE A 103 -5.37 -1.86 -11.16
N THR A 104 -5.16 -1.25 -10.00
CA THR A 104 -3.85 -0.70 -9.63
C THR A 104 -2.81 -1.81 -9.51
N LEU A 105 -3.18 -2.95 -8.93
CA LEU A 105 -2.34 -4.15 -8.86
C LEU A 105 -1.95 -4.63 -10.27
N GLN A 106 -2.93 -4.76 -11.16
CA GLN A 106 -2.70 -5.17 -12.54
C GLN A 106 -1.79 -4.19 -13.30
N MET A 107 -2.03 -2.88 -13.21
CA MET A 107 -1.22 -1.87 -13.89
C MET A 107 0.22 -1.76 -13.35
N THR A 108 0.45 -2.20 -12.12
CA THR A 108 1.79 -2.20 -11.50
C THR A 108 2.49 -3.55 -11.59
N ASP A 109 1.88 -4.56 -12.23
CA ASP A 109 2.37 -5.94 -12.25
C ASP A 109 2.63 -6.48 -10.83
N ILE A 110 1.75 -6.14 -9.88
CA ILE A 110 1.79 -6.62 -8.50
C ILE A 110 0.69 -7.65 -8.33
N ALA A 111 1.03 -8.88 -7.96
CA ALA A 111 0.02 -9.91 -7.68
C ALA A 111 -0.59 -9.71 -6.29
N VAL A 112 -1.78 -10.30 -6.07
CA VAL A 112 -2.31 -10.42 -4.70
C VAL A 112 -1.36 -11.28 -3.89
N ASN A 113 -1.10 -10.88 -2.64
CA ASN A 113 -0.14 -11.50 -1.73
C ASN A 113 1.34 -11.29 -2.12
N ASP A 114 1.64 -10.48 -3.15
CA ASP A 114 3.01 -10.04 -3.38
C ASP A 114 3.47 -9.06 -2.29
N TYR A 115 4.76 -9.12 -1.98
CA TYR A 115 5.40 -8.10 -1.17
C TYR A 115 5.68 -6.86 -2.01
N VAL A 116 5.41 -5.71 -1.41
CA VAL A 116 5.64 -4.40 -2.02
C VAL A 116 6.53 -3.55 -1.13
N VAL A 117 7.45 -2.85 -1.76
CA VAL A 117 8.27 -1.82 -1.14
C VAL A 117 7.45 -0.54 -1.12
N VAL A 118 7.20 -0.03 0.07
CA VAL A 118 6.47 1.21 0.32
C VAL A 118 7.45 2.25 0.83
N SER A 119 7.63 3.34 0.09
CA SER A 119 8.48 4.46 0.51
C SER A 119 7.63 5.70 0.75
N ASN A 120 7.86 6.38 1.88
CA ASN A 120 7.18 7.64 2.19
C ASN A 120 8.00 8.86 1.74
N ALA A 121 7.42 10.05 1.87
CA ALA A 121 8.08 11.30 1.47
C ALA A 121 9.35 11.63 2.29
N GLN A 122 9.51 11.03 3.47
CA GLN A 122 10.69 11.16 4.32
C GLN A 122 11.82 10.21 3.89
N GLY A 123 11.60 9.37 2.88
CA GLY A 123 12.57 8.38 2.41
C GLY A 123 12.59 7.09 3.25
N HIS A 124 11.70 6.95 4.25
CA HIS A 124 11.59 5.71 4.99
C HIS A 124 10.91 4.65 4.11
N THR A 125 11.41 3.43 4.21
CA THR A 125 10.98 2.31 3.37
C THR A 125 10.54 1.13 4.23
N PHE A 126 9.45 0.49 3.82
CA PHE A 126 8.81 -0.59 4.56
C PHE A 126 8.34 -1.66 3.58
N LEU A 127 8.30 -2.92 4.03
CA LEU A 127 7.65 -3.99 3.28
C LEU A 127 6.21 -4.16 3.71
N ARG A 128 5.30 -4.28 2.74
CA ARG A 128 3.88 -4.57 2.97
C ARG A 128 3.42 -5.67 2.02
N ILE A 129 2.30 -6.30 2.33
CA ILE A 129 1.66 -7.32 1.51
C ILE A 129 0.54 -6.65 0.74
N ALA A 130 0.61 -6.70 -0.58
CA ALA A 130 -0.42 -6.15 -1.45
C ALA A 130 -1.67 -7.03 -1.40
N TRP A 131 -2.83 -6.41 -1.17
CA TRP A 131 -4.11 -7.10 -1.18
C TRP A 131 -5.13 -6.35 -2.03
N SER A 132 -5.92 -7.10 -2.78
CA SER A 132 -6.94 -6.52 -3.66
C SER A 132 -8.19 -6.16 -2.86
N HIS A 133 -8.73 -4.97 -3.05
CA HIS A 133 -10.02 -4.58 -2.48
C HIS A 133 -10.83 -3.71 -3.46
N ILE A 134 -12.06 -4.14 -3.78
CA ILE A 134 -12.88 -3.47 -4.81
C ILE A 134 -13.26 -2.03 -4.45
N SER A 135 -13.45 -1.76 -3.15
CA SER A 135 -13.76 -0.42 -2.65
C SER A 135 -12.55 0.51 -2.57
N ALA A 136 -11.33 0.04 -2.84
CA ALA A 136 -10.14 0.89 -2.82
C ALA A 136 -10.07 1.74 -4.11
N PRO A 137 -10.02 3.08 -4.02
CA PRO A 137 -9.80 3.92 -5.20
C PRO A 137 -8.44 3.68 -5.88
N LEU A 138 -8.35 4.05 -7.17
CA LEU A 138 -7.21 3.77 -8.03
C LEU A 138 -5.87 4.34 -7.51
N MET A 139 -5.89 5.60 -7.09
CA MET A 139 -4.71 6.34 -6.64
C MET A 139 -4.53 6.25 -5.13
N THR A 140 -5.20 5.31 -4.47
CA THR A 140 -5.18 5.23 -3.02
C THR A 140 -4.73 3.88 -2.57
N VAL A 141 -4.08 3.88 -1.42
CA VAL A 141 -3.75 2.67 -0.71
C VAL A 141 -4.31 2.76 0.70
N CYS A 142 -4.83 1.64 1.17
CA CYS A 142 -5.51 1.60 2.45
C CYS A 142 -4.84 0.56 3.34
N PRO A 143 -4.04 0.97 4.33
CA PRO A 143 -3.58 0.07 5.39
C PRO A 143 -4.80 -0.55 6.06
N LEU A 144 -4.77 -1.86 6.32
CA LEU A 144 -5.86 -2.52 7.04
C LEU A 144 -5.96 -1.98 8.47
N LEU A 145 -4.83 -1.82 9.15
CA LEU A 145 -4.75 -1.14 10.43
C LEU A 145 -4.09 0.23 10.27
N PRO A 146 -4.66 1.29 10.90
CA PRO A 146 -3.99 2.58 10.99
C PRO A 146 -2.60 2.42 11.60
N CYS A 147 -1.58 2.94 10.91
CA CYS A 147 -0.21 2.85 11.37
C CYS A 147 0.47 4.23 11.24
N LYS A 148 1.37 4.56 12.18
CA LYS A 148 2.00 5.89 12.25
C LYS A 148 2.95 6.13 11.06
N GLU A 149 3.45 5.06 10.46
CA GLU A 149 4.38 5.07 9.32
C GLU A 149 3.68 5.50 8.04
N LEU A 150 2.36 5.26 7.94
CA LEU A 150 1.52 5.57 6.79
C LEU A 150 0.35 6.49 7.21
N PRO A 151 0.61 7.77 7.53
CA PRO A 151 -0.45 8.69 7.95
C PRO A 151 -1.50 8.88 6.86
N THR A 152 -2.78 8.98 7.24
CA THR A 152 -3.87 9.31 6.31
C THR A 152 -3.56 10.59 5.53
N ALA A 153 -3.89 10.60 4.23
CA ALA A 153 -3.60 11.66 3.27
C ALA A 153 -2.10 11.87 2.93
N SER A 154 -1.19 11.05 3.45
CA SER A 154 0.21 11.07 3.00
C SER A 154 0.38 10.46 1.61
N ARG A 155 1.43 10.86 0.90
CA ARG A 155 1.82 10.29 -0.39
C ARG A 155 2.88 9.20 -0.19
N LEU A 156 2.71 8.11 -0.94
CA LEU A 156 3.59 6.96 -0.92
C LEU A 156 4.01 6.58 -2.34
N GLN A 157 5.21 6.04 -2.45
CA GLN A 157 5.70 5.34 -3.61
C GLN A 157 5.63 3.84 -3.33
N ILE A 158 5.01 3.07 -4.22
CA ILE A 158 4.78 1.64 -4.03
C ILE A 158 5.25 0.89 -5.26
N LYS A 159 6.11 -0.09 -5.04
CA LYS A 159 6.71 -0.89 -6.10
C LYS A 159 6.74 -2.35 -5.69
N ARG A 160 6.58 -3.26 -6.66
CA ARG A 160 6.79 -4.69 -6.45
C ARG A 160 8.17 -4.96 -5.84
N PHE A 161 8.22 -5.73 -4.75
CA PHE A 161 9.48 -6.24 -4.22
C PHE A 161 9.98 -7.37 -5.13
N LYS A 162 11.22 -7.24 -5.61
CA LYS A 162 11.86 -8.23 -6.50
C LYS A 162 12.92 -9.09 -5.80
N GLY A 163 13.08 -8.92 -4.50
CA GLY A 163 14.05 -9.67 -3.70
C GLY A 163 13.51 -11.03 -3.27
N LYS A 164 14.33 -11.76 -2.52
CA LYS A 164 13.93 -12.99 -1.84
C LYS A 164 13.66 -12.70 -0.39
N LEU A 165 12.60 -13.29 0.15
CA LEU A 165 12.37 -13.33 1.59
C LEU A 165 13.22 -14.45 2.19
N VAL A 166 13.89 -14.12 3.28
CA VAL A 166 14.74 -15.05 4.02
C VAL A 166 14.30 -15.05 5.48
N ASN A 167 14.30 -16.24 6.09
CA ASN A 167 14.08 -16.34 7.52
C ASN A 167 15.34 -15.85 8.23
N ALA A 168 15.20 -14.75 8.95
CA ALA A 168 16.29 -14.17 9.73
C ALA A 168 16.42 -14.90 11.06
N SER A 169 17.63 -15.38 11.38
CA SER A 169 18.00 -15.90 12.69
C SER A 169 18.26 -14.77 13.69
N VAL A 170 18.86 -13.69 13.20
CA VAL A 170 19.27 -12.53 13.98
C VAL A 170 18.92 -11.26 13.21
N VAL A 171 18.31 -10.30 13.90
CA VAL A 171 18.05 -8.95 13.39
C VAL A 171 18.81 -7.97 14.28
N GLU A 172 19.69 -7.19 13.67
CA GLU A 172 20.46 -6.13 14.33
C GLU A 172 19.68 -4.82 14.25
N LEU A 173 19.51 -4.18 15.41
CA LEU A 173 18.69 -2.99 15.57
C LEU A 173 19.53 -1.84 16.14
N GLU A 174 19.43 -0.67 15.52
CA GLU A 174 19.97 0.58 16.08
C GLU A 174 18.84 1.37 16.74
N GLN A 175 19.01 1.80 17.99
CA GLN A 175 18.04 2.65 18.65
C GLN A 175 18.09 4.08 18.06
N LEU A 176 16.96 4.59 17.58
CA LEU A 176 16.81 5.96 17.06
C LEU A 176 16.18 6.92 18.08
N HIS A 177 15.21 6.43 18.86
CA HIS A 177 14.47 7.23 19.83
C HIS A 177 14.15 6.45 21.10
N GLY A 178 13.85 7.20 22.17
CA GLY A 178 13.54 6.70 23.50
C GLY A 178 14.69 6.92 24.47
N LEU A 179 14.45 6.58 25.74
CA LEU A 179 15.50 6.58 26.76
C LEU A 179 16.56 5.51 26.44
N GLU A 180 17.80 5.74 26.88
CA GLU A 180 18.86 4.74 26.75
C GLU A 180 18.44 3.43 27.41
N ILE A 181 18.51 2.33 26.66
CA ILE A 181 18.07 1.01 27.13
C ILE A 181 19.15 0.44 28.05
N SER A 182 18.89 0.49 29.35
CA SER A 182 19.75 -0.14 30.35
C SER A 182 19.64 -1.67 30.30
N GLN A 183 20.60 -2.38 30.90
CA GLN A 183 20.60 -3.84 30.94
C GLN A 183 19.36 -4.42 31.63
N GLU A 184 18.79 -3.70 32.61
CA GLU A 184 17.62 -4.12 33.36
C GLU A 184 16.35 -4.15 32.49
N ILE A 185 16.19 -3.19 31.58
CA ILE A 185 14.99 -3.06 30.74
C ILE A 185 15.17 -3.66 29.35
N GLN A 186 16.40 -3.97 28.93
CA GLN A 186 16.70 -4.49 27.60
C GLN A 186 15.86 -5.72 27.25
N SER A 187 15.79 -6.70 28.15
CA SER A 187 15.00 -7.92 27.93
C SER A 187 13.50 -7.61 27.74
N LEU A 188 12.96 -6.66 28.51
CA LEU A 188 11.55 -6.28 28.45
C LEU A 188 11.19 -5.55 27.16
N VAL A 189 12.06 -4.64 26.71
CA VAL A 189 11.88 -3.90 25.45
C VAL A 189 11.99 -4.85 24.26
N LEU A 190 12.98 -5.75 24.27
CA LEU A 190 13.14 -6.76 23.22
C LEU A 190 11.97 -7.74 23.16
N ASP A 191 11.47 -8.21 24.31
CA ASP A 191 10.27 -9.06 24.35
C ASP A 191 9.02 -8.33 23.87
N ARG A 192 8.91 -7.02 24.12
CA ARG A 192 7.82 -6.21 23.57
C ARG A 192 7.90 -6.11 22.06
N LEU A 193 9.09 -5.82 21.50
CA LEU A 193 9.32 -5.81 20.06
C LEU A 193 8.97 -7.17 19.43
N ARG A 194 9.46 -8.27 20.01
CA ARG A 194 9.18 -9.62 19.53
C ARG A 194 7.68 -9.90 19.45
N ARG A 195 6.90 -9.51 20.46
CA ARG A 195 5.43 -9.73 20.44
C ARG A 195 4.71 -8.85 19.43
N VAL A 196 5.21 -7.64 19.16
CA VAL A 196 4.58 -6.70 18.21
C VAL A 196 4.90 -7.10 16.77
N TYR A 197 6.11 -7.60 16.53
CA TYR A 197 6.64 -7.93 15.21
C TYR A 197 6.81 -9.43 15.00
N ASP A 198 6.14 -10.27 15.78
CA ASP A 198 6.18 -11.72 15.62
C ASP A 198 5.70 -12.10 14.22
N SER A 199 6.39 -13.01 13.55
CA SER A 199 6.05 -13.44 12.18
C SER A 199 5.85 -12.28 11.18
N THR A 200 6.54 -11.16 11.41
CA THR A 200 6.46 -9.96 10.54
C THR A 200 7.69 -9.89 9.65
N THR A 201 7.48 -9.57 8.38
CA THR A 201 8.59 -9.27 7.46
C THR A 201 9.09 -7.86 7.73
N VAL A 202 10.40 -7.70 7.82
CA VAL A 202 11.05 -6.39 8.02
C VAL A 202 12.08 -6.15 6.92
N HIS A 203 12.31 -4.89 6.58
CA HIS A 203 13.31 -4.47 5.58
C HIS A 203 14.50 -3.76 6.25
N PRO A 204 15.74 -3.92 5.78
CA PRO A 204 16.85 -3.06 6.22
C PRO A 204 16.54 -1.57 6.02
N GLY A 205 16.79 -0.75 7.03
CA GLY A 205 16.40 0.66 7.10
C GLY A 205 14.96 0.90 7.59
N GLU A 206 14.15 -0.14 7.80
CA GLU A 206 12.80 -0.01 8.38
C GLU A 206 12.87 0.42 9.84
N GLU A 207 12.00 1.36 10.22
CA GLU A 207 11.86 1.81 11.60
C GLU A 207 10.79 0.98 12.33
N LEU A 208 11.21 0.20 13.32
CA LEU A 208 10.36 -0.54 14.24
C LEU A 208 10.06 0.32 15.47
N ARG A 209 8.83 0.28 15.97
CA ARG A 209 8.36 1.07 17.10
C ARG A 209 7.68 0.19 18.13
N CYS A 210 7.96 0.46 19.40
CA CYS A 210 7.23 -0.18 20.48
C CYS A 210 7.04 0.78 21.67
N ASP A 211 5.92 0.61 22.37
CA ASP A 211 5.61 1.36 23.58
C ASP A 211 5.88 0.47 24.81
N HIS A 212 6.61 1.00 25.79
CA HIS A 212 6.95 0.33 27.05
C HIS A 212 6.98 1.33 28.22
N TYR A 213 6.21 1.05 29.29
CA TYR A 213 6.07 1.91 30.48
C TYR A 213 5.94 3.42 30.20
N CYS A 214 5.00 3.79 29.31
CA CYS A 214 4.72 5.16 28.90
C CYS A 214 5.82 5.85 28.06
N GLU A 215 6.94 5.17 27.82
CA GLU A 215 7.94 5.58 26.84
C GLU A 215 7.70 4.88 25.52
N TRP A 216 8.10 5.53 24.44
CA TRP A 216 8.10 4.92 23.12
C TRP A 216 9.53 4.86 22.60
N TYR A 217 9.88 3.69 22.07
CA TYR A 217 11.19 3.40 21.53
C TYR A 217 11.05 3.21 20.03
N SER A 218 12.01 3.73 19.27
CA SER A 218 12.13 3.42 17.86
C SER A 218 13.51 2.88 17.53
N PHE A 219 13.53 1.92 16.61
CA PHE A 219 14.71 1.19 16.20
C PHE A 219 14.77 1.10 14.69
N ARG A 220 15.95 1.28 14.11
CA ARG A 220 16.19 1.00 12.70
C ARG A 220 16.72 -0.42 12.55
N VAL A 221 16.19 -1.16 11.58
CA VAL A 221 16.77 -2.44 11.18
C VAL A 221 18.06 -2.18 10.41
N GLU A 222 19.21 -2.51 10.96
CA GLU A 222 20.50 -2.34 10.27
C GLU A 222 20.77 -3.53 9.34
N HIS A 223 20.74 -4.73 9.93
CA HIS A 223 21.06 -5.98 9.25
C HIS A 223 20.17 -7.12 9.72
N ALA A 224 19.95 -8.08 8.83
CA ALA A 224 19.30 -9.34 9.15
C ALA A 224 20.16 -10.49 8.63
N LYS A 225 20.57 -11.40 9.53
CA LYS A 225 21.36 -12.59 9.19
C LYS A 225 20.42 -13.77 8.96
N SER A 226 20.59 -14.45 7.84
CA SER A 226 19.81 -15.64 7.49
C SER A 226 20.21 -16.84 8.36
N GLU A 227 19.31 -17.79 8.60
CA GLU A 227 19.66 -19.11 9.15
C GLU A 227 20.54 -19.94 8.20
N ILE A 228 20.55 -19.60 6.91
CA ILE A 228 21.31 -20.29 5.87
C ILE A 228 22.50 -19.40 5.48
N SER A 229 23.69 -19.75 5.96
CA SER A 229 24.97 -19.07 5.71
C SER A 229 25.38 -19.02 4.23
N ASP A 230 24.79 -19.85 3.38
CA ASP A 230 25.27 -20.07 2.00
C ASP A 230 24.64 -19.11 0.96
N ILE A 231 23.79 -18.16 1.38
CA ILE A 231 23.15 -17.19 0.46
C ILE A 231 23.83 -15.80 0.54
N GLU A 232 24.64 -15.54 1.57
CA GLU A 232 25.24 -14.22 1.82
C GLU A 232 26.24 -13.77 0.74
N GLU A 233 26.83 -14.68 -0.03
CA GLU A 233 27.73 -14.33 -1.15
C GLU A 233 27.01 -13.75 -2.38
N SER A 234 25.68 -13.81 -2.44
CA SER A 234 24.91 -13.38 -3.63
C SER A 234 24.11 -12.08 -3.46
N ILE A 235 24.18 -11.44 -2.28
CA ILE A 235 23.43 -10.20 -1.97
C ILE A 235 24.36 -8.98 -1.86
N THR A 236 25.68 -9.17 -1.85
CA THR A 236 26.68 -8.09 -1.74
C THR A 236 27.43 -7.77 -3.04
N ALA A 237 26.92 -8.16 -4.21
CA ALA A 237 27.49 -7.81 -5.52
C ALA A 237 26.61 -6.82 -6.29
#